data_AF-A0A976JP11-F1
#
_entry.id   AF-A0A976JP11-F1
#
_cell.length_a   1.000
_cell.length_b   1.000
_cell.length_c   1.000
_cell.angle_alpha   90.00
_cell.angle_beta   90.00
_cell.angle_gamma   90.00
#
_symmetry.space_group_name_H-M   'P 1'
#
loop_
_entity.id
_entity.type
_entity.pdbx_description
1 polymer ?
#
loop_
_entity_poly.entity_id
_entity_poly.type
_entity_poly.pdbx_seq_one_letter_code
_entity_poly.pdbx_strand_id
1 'polypeptide(L)'
;MSSRIKVLEKQSGEVLFECDITEEDKAYTYAKDMEAIGIDVEVKIPSVSETLISVLGASEKDVDALKAMMDDEIESHNDASCSDCLPETDKIIH
;
A
#
# COMPACT_ATOMS: atom_id res chain seq x y z
N MET A 1 5.02 -13.88 -9.92
CA MET A 1 3.67 -13.55 -9.42
C MET A 1 3.52 -12.06 -9.48
N SER A 2 2.44 -11.56 -10.07
CA SER A 2 2.25 -10.13 -10.32
C SER A 2 1.56 -9.45 -9.14
N SER A 3 2.10 -8.33 -8.70
CA SER A 3 1.36 -7.35 -7.90
C SER A 3 0.13 -6.87 -8.66
N ARG A 4 -1.03 -6.89 -8.02
CA ARG A 4 -2.30 -6.55 -8.67
C ARG A 4 -2.94 -5.33 -8.02
N ILE A 5 -3.41 -4.42 -8.85
CA ILE A 5 -4.19 -3.25 -8.46
C ILE A 5 -5.64 -3.70 -8.31
N LYS A 6 -6.31 -3.25 -7.25
CA LYS A 6 -7.70 -3.58 -6.95
C LYS A 6 -8.54 -2.30 -6.88
N VAL A 7 -9.68 -2.27 -7.55
CA VAL A 7 -10.70 -1.23 -7.38
C VAL A 7 -11.80 -1.81 -6.51
N LEU A 8 -12.05 -1.19 -5.37
CA LEU A 8 -13.02 -1.64 -4.37
C LEU A 8 -14.16 -0.63 -4.24
N GLU A 9 -15.38 -1.10 -4.00
CA GLU A 9 -16.44 -0.22 -3.52
C GLU A 9 -16.17 0.18 -2.07
N LYS A 10 -16.22 1.48 -1.76
CA LYS A 10 -15.86 1.98 -0.41
C LYS A 10 -16.77 1.49 0.71
N GLN A 11 -18.03 1.17 0.43
CA GLN A 11 -19.01 0.80 1.45
C GLN A 11 -18.98 -0.70 1.78
N SER A 12 -19.00 -1.56 0.77
CA SER A 12 -18.98 -3.02 0.96
C SER A 12 -17.56 -3.60 1.03
N GLY A 13 -16.55 -2.91 0.51
CA GLY A 13 -15.22 -3.47 0.31
C GLY A 13 -15.17 -4.55 -0.79
N GLU A 14 -16.21 -4.66 -1.62
CA GLU A 14 -16.26 -5.59 -2.74
C GLU A 14 -15.23 -5.20 -3.82
N VAL A 15 -14.46 -6.16 -4.32
CA VAL A 15 -13.53 -5.96 -5.43
C VAL A 15 -14.34 -5.92 -6.74
N LEU A 16 -14.48 -4.73 -7.30
CA LEU A 16 -15.21 -4.49 -8.55
C LEU A 16 -14.34 -4.74 -9.79
N PHE A 17 -13.04 -4.49 -9.66
CA PHE A 17 -12.09 -4.67 -10.76
C PHE A 17 -10.69 -4.98 -10.23
N GLU A 18 -9.94 -5.79 -10.98
CA GLU A 18 -8.56 -6.17 -10.67
C GLU A 18 -7.72 -6.23 -11.94
N CYS A 19 -6.55 -5.61 -11.93
CA CYS A 19 -5.60 -5.62 -13.05
C CYS A 19 -4.15 -5.71 -12.57
N ASP A 20 -3.23 -5.92 -13.51
CA ASP A 20 -1.79 -5.90 -13.23
C ASP A 20 -1.32 -4.45 -12.95
N ILE A 21 -0.22 -4.30 -12.22
CA ILE A 21 0.39 -2.98 -11.93
C ILE A 21 0.79 -2.23 -13.21
N THR A 22 1.09 -2.95 -14.28
CA THR A 22 1.40 -2.37 -15.60
C THR A 22 0.18 -1.76 -16.29
N GLU A 23 -1.03 -2.02 -15.79
CA GLU A 23 -2.30 -1.57 -16.36
C GLU A 23 -3.02 -0.55 -15.45
N GLU A 24 -2.27 0.18 -14.63
CA GLU A 24 -2.77 1.21 -13.69
C GLU A 24 -3.78 2.18 -14.33
N ASP A 25 -3.53 2.63 -15.56
CA ASP A 25 -4.45 3.50 -16.31
C ASP A 25 -5.88 2.92 -16.43
N LYS A 26 -6.00 1.59 -16.55
CA LYS A 26 -7.30 0.92 -16.64
C LYS A 26 -8.03 0.95 -15.31
N ALA A 27 -7.34 0.76 -14.20
CA ALA A 27 -7.93 0.83 -12.86
C ALA A 27 -8.51 2.24 -12.60
N TYR A 28 -7.77 3.29 -12.94
CA TYR A 28 -8.25 4.66 -12.80
C TYR A 28 -9.40 4.99 -13.75
N THR A 29 -9.35 4.51 -14.99
CA THR A 29 -10.45 4.68 -15.94
C THR A 29 -11.72 4.02 -15.41
N TYR A 30 -11.62 2.77 -14.95
CA TYR A 30 -12.73 2.04 -14.36
C TYR A 30 -13.28 2.75 -13.13
N ALA A 31 -12.40 3.21 -12.23
CA ALA A 31 -12.82 3.94 -11.04
C ALA A 31 -13.62 5.21 -11.38
N LYS A 32 -13.15 5.99 -12.36
CA LYS A 32 -13.84 7.18 -12.85
C LYS A 32 -15.21 6.86 -13.45
N ASP A 33 -15.33 5.77 -14.20
CA ASP A 33 -16.61 5.35 -14.78
C ASP A 33 -17.60 4.91 -13.69
N MET A 34 -17.12 4.24 -12.63
CA MET A 34 -17.93 3.87 -11.45
C MET A 34 -18.39 5.10 -10.66
N GLU A 35 -17.51 6.08 -10.44
CA GLU A 35 -17.89 7.35 -9.79
C GLU A 35 -18.93 8.12 -10.62
N ALA A 36 -18.82 8.09 -11.96
CA ALA A 36 -19.77 8.76 -12.85
C ALA A 36 -21.20 8.19 -12.77
N ILE A 37 -21.35 6.90 -12.39
CA ILE A 37 -22.65 6.26 -12.15
C ILE A 37 -23.08 6.33 -10.67
N GLY A 38 -22.32 7.03 -9.83
CA GLY A 38 -22.64 7.26 -8.41
C GLY A 38 -22.16 6.18 -7.45
N ILE A 39 -21.23 5.32 -7.86
CA ILE A 39 -20.60 4.32 -7.00
C ILE A 39 -19.29 4.90 -6.45
N ASP A 40 -19.18 4.96 -5.13
CA ASP A 40 -17.96 5.43 -4.48
C ASP A 40 -16.92 4.30 -4.41
N VAL A 41 -15.76 4.52 -5.03
CA VAL A 41 -14.73 3.49 -5.20
C VAL A 41 -13.37 3.94 -4.69
N GLU A 42 -12.53 2.99 -4.33
CA GLU A 42 -11.14 3.17 -3.91
C GLU A 42 -10.22 2.32 -4.79
N VAL A 43 -9.15 2.94 -5.32
CA VAL A 43 -8.11 2.23 -6.05
C VAL A 43 -6.97 1.90 -5.09
N LYS A 44 -6.81 0.61 -4.75
CA LYS A 44 -5.66 0.11 -3.99
C LYS A 44 -4.54 -0.35 -4.90
N ILE A 45 -3.44 0.38 -4.83
CA ILE A 45 -2.18 0.05 -5.50
C ILE A 45 -1.22 -0.49 -4.44
N PRO A 46 -0.66 -1.69 -4.62
CA PRO A 46 0.28 -2.25 -3.67
C PRO A 46 1.59 -1.44 -3.63
N SER A 47 2.13 -1.26 -2.43
CA SER A 47 3.39 -0.54 -2.25
C SER A 47 4.60 -1.31 -2.80
N VAL A 48 5.76 -0.66 -2.88
CA VAL A 48 7.01 -1.31 -3.29
C VAL A 48 7.37 -2.46 -2.35
N SER A 49 7.20 -2.26 -1.04
CA SER A 49 7.48 -3.27 -0.01
C SER A 49 6.54 -4.46 -0.12
N GLU A 50 5.25 -4.22 -0.36
CA GLU A 50 4.24 -5.26 -0.59
C GLU A 50 4.50 -6.04 -1.87
N THR A 51 4.90 -5.34 -2.93
CA THR A 51 5.31 -5.96 -4.19
C THR A 51 6.53 -6.85 -4.00
N LEU A 52 7.54 -6.37 -3.27
CA LEU A 52 8.76 -7.11 -3.01
C LEU A 52 8.47 -8.38 -2.20
N ILE A 53 7.73 -8.28 -1.10
CA ILE A 53 7.47 -9.42 -0.23
C ILE A 53 6.62 -10.49 -0.95
N SER A 54 5.68 -10.06 -1.80
CA SER A 54 4.90 -10.96 -2.65
C SER A 54 5.79 -11.71 -3.66
N VAL A 55 6.76 -11.03 -4.28
CA VAL A 55 7.73 -11.65 -5.19
C VAL A 55 8.63 -12.67 -4.47
N LEU A 56 8.95 -12.42 -3.20
CA LEU A 56 9.71 -13.34 -2.35
C LEU A 56 8.89 -14.56 -1.89
N GLY A 57 7.61 -14.65 -2.27
CA GLY A 57 6.75 -15.79 -1.98
C GLY A 57 6.02 -15.70 -0.64
N ALA A 58 5.91 -14.51 -0.06
CA ALA A 58 5.15 -14.30 1.15
C ALA A 58 3.64 -14.43 0.91
N SER A 59 2.93 -14.93 1.93
CA SER A 59 1.48 -15.12 1.89
C SER A 59 0.74 -13.80 2.15
N GLU A 60 -0.57 -13.75 1.88
CA GLU A 60 -1.39 -12.58 2.22
C GLU A 60 -1.31 -12.23 3.72
N LYS A 61 -1.22 -13.26 4.59
CA LYS A 61 -1.04 -13.06 6.03
C LYS A 61 0.27 -12.34 6.36
N ASP A 62 1.34 -12.63 5.62
CA ASP A 62 2.64 -11.99 5.81
C ASP A 62 2.62 -10.55 5.29
N VAL A 63 1.89 -10.28 4.20
CA VAL A 63 1.64 -8.93 3.69
C VAL A 63 0.87 -8.08 4.71
N ASP A 64 -0.17 -8.65 5.33
CA ASP A 64 -0.95 -7.96 6.36
C ASP A 64 -0.13 -7.71 7.63
N ALA A 65 0.74 -8.66 8.02
CA ALA A 65 1.67 -8.46 9.11
C ALA A 65 2.68 -7.34 8.81
N LEU A 66 3.20 -7.28 7.57
CA LEU A 66 4.07 -6.19 7.14
C LEU A 66 3.37 -4.83 7.22
N LYS A 67 2.12 -4.74 6.76
CA LYS A 67 1.32 -3.51 6.86
C LYS A 67 1.14 -3.06 8.30
N ALA A 68 0.74 -3.97 9.19
CA ALA A 68 0.57 -3.66 10.60
C ALA A 68 1.87 -3.12 11.23
N MET A 69 3.01 -3.76 10.97
CA MET A 69 4.31 -3.26 11.46
C MET A 69 4.67 -1.87 10.93
N MET A 70 4.32 -1.57 9.67
CA MET A 70 4.56 -0.26 9.08
C MET A 70 3.65 0.80 9.68
N ASP A 71 2.37 0.49 9.88
CA ASP A 71 1.40 1.40 10.49
C ASP A 71 1.78 1.70 11.95
N ASP A 72 2.19 0.68 12.71
CA ASP A 72 2.67 0.81 14.09
C ASP A 72 3.93 1.71 14.17
N GLU A 73 4.88 1.53 13.25
CA GLU A 73 6.09 2.37 13.17
C GLU A 73 5.74 3.82 12.83
N ILE A 74 4.86 4.05 11.85
CA ILE A 74 4.43 5.39 11.45
C ILE A 74 3.70 6.07 12.62
N GLU A 75 2.81 5.38 13.32
CA GLU A 75 2.09 5.91 14.48
C GLU A 75 3.05 6.27 15.62
N SER A 76 3.99 5.38 15.96
CA SER A 76 5.02 5.60 16.98
C SER A 76 5.87 6.84 16.68
N HIS A 77 6.08 7.17 15.41
CA HIS A 77 6.91 8.28 14.96
C HIS A 77 6.11 9.54 14.58
N ASN A 78 4.78 9.54 14.66
CA ASN A 78 3.98 10.70 14.26
C ASN A 78 4.09 11.89 15.23
N ASP A 79 4.59 11.65 16.46
CA ASP A 79 4.90 12.69 17.46
C ASP A 79 6.36 13.18 17.42
N ALA A 80 7.25 12.51 16.65
CA ALA A 80 8.66 12.83 16.53
C ALA A 80 9.01 13.26 15.09
N SER A 81 9.77 14.33 14.93
CA SER A 81 10.26 14.73 13.60
C SER A 81 11.07 13.59 12.99
N CYS A 82 10.81 13.25 11.71
CA CYS A 82 11.49 12.21 10.90
C CYS A 82 13.03 12.32 10.87
N SER A 83 13.61 13.37 11.45
CA SER A 83 15.04 13.51 11.74
C SER A 83 15.57 12.51 12.79
N ASP A 84 14.73 11.97 13.67
CA ASP A 84 15.17 11.08 14.77
C ASP A 84 15.43 9.62 14.31
N CYS A 85 15.10 9.26 13.06
CA CYS A 85 15.40 7.95 12.48
C CYS A 85 16.79 7.88 11.81
N LEU A 86 17.59 8.94 11.88
CA LEU A 86 18.98 8.88 11.45
C LEU A 86 19.75 8.00 12.44
N PRO A 87 20.56 7.03 11.98
CA PRO A 87 21.46 6.32 12.88
C PRO A 87 22.34 7.36 13.58
N GLU A 88 22.48 7.26 14.92
CA GLU A 88 23.34 8.16 15.71
C GLU A 88 24.75 8.16 15.11
N THR A 89 25.04 9.17 14.31
CA THR A 89 26.35 9.39 13.72
C THR A 89 27.15 10.30 14.63
N ASP A 90 27.34 9.94 15.90
CA ASP A 90 28.26 10.73 16.75
C ASP A 90 28.81 10.02 17.99
N LYS A 91 29.47 8.87 17.78
CA LYS A 91 30.58 8.44 18.67
C LYS A 91 31.75 7.87 17.86
N ILE A 92 32.31 8.68 16.97
CA ILE A 92 33.67 8.48 16.45
C ILE A 92 34.62 9.40 17.24
N ILE A 93 35.25 8.79 18.26
CA ILE A 93 36.61 9.04 18.77
C ILE A 93 36.94 10.44 19.33
N HIS A 94 37.12 10.51 20.65
CA HIS A 94 38.30 11.13 21.28
C HIS A 94 38.86 10.19 22.34
#